data_AF-A0A1J5IGP8-F1
#
_entry.id   AF-A0A1J5IGP8-F1
#
_cell.length_a   1.000
_cell.length_b   1.000
_cell.length_c   1.000
_cell.angle_alpha   90.00
_cell.angle_beta   90.00
_cell.angle_gamma   90.00
#
_symmetry.space_group_name_H-M   'P 1'
#
loop_
_entity.id
_entity.type
_entity.pdbx_description
1 polymer ?
#
loop_
_entity_poly.entity_id
_entity_poly.type
_entity_poly.pdbx_seq_one_letter_code
_entity_poly.pdbx_strand_id
1 'polypeptide(L)'
;MLSGFDWLRRSKSGAELLATMAYLSTNPEAPLAHTEMGPPRSATAGPCLRCWIYPRIEDGEPYCKACGDIHNRARGLSTTSRNAVVLWGFFNQLPTEILDGGGGNRKGRLLGCYIHDANHFLVAINRWQVRSWLQDLTLYHGFDLRGILQIFPTTGPGIRTGMDDVLCRAIHQDLYMPMGQLQVRFFSAPYQLLKPRLRAQRGMLIFDLADFLNLLQMVEIFRALLRPEEQQEFKELASLGAKQESQFYWGRYLGRLEQRSRDMLTAWNMRQWPEYRIKVFYELLDYVPFIPAD
;
A
#
# COMPACT_ATOMS: atom_id res chain seq x y z
N MET A 1 -18.18 22.76 -3.53
CA MET A 1 -18.47 21.59 -2.68
C MET A 1 -17.29 20.64 -2.69
N LEU A 2 -17.20 19.74 -1.71
CA LEU A 2 -16.10 18.77 -1.63
C LEU A 2 -16.33 17.62 -2.62
N SER A 3 -15.40 17.37 -3.53
CA SER A 3 -15.38 16.13 -4.33
C SER A 3 -15.16 14.89 -3.46
N GLY A 4 -15.49 13.70 -3.95
CA GLY A 4 -15.18 12.45 -3.22
C GLY A 4 -13.70 12.33 -2.85
N PHE A 5 -12.83 12.83 -3.73
CA PHE A 5 -11.40 12.87 -3.49
C PHE A 5 -11.03 13.84 -2.35
N ASP A 6 -11.73 14.98 -2.23
CA ASP A 6 -11.55 15.90 -1.10
C ASP A 6 -11.88 15.26 0.25
N TRP A 7 -12.82 14.32 0.28
CA TRP A 7 -13.14 13.56 1.49
C TRP A 7 -12.02 12.59 1.86
N LEU A 8 -11.43 11.91 0.85
CA LEU A 8 -10.33 10.96 1.05
C LEU A 8 -9.07 11.65 1.57
N ARG A 9 -8.66 12.76 0.94
CA ARG A 9 -7.46 13.53 1.32
C ARG A 9 -7.53 14.20 2.69
N ARG A 10 -8.67 14.12 3.40
CA ARG A 10 -8.84 14.61 4.77
C ARG A 10 -8.64 13.52 5.82
N SER A 11 -8.46 12.26 5.40
CA SER A 11 -8.28 11.14 6.31
C SER A 11 -6.94 11.23 7.02
N LYS A 12 -6.92 11.20 8.35
CA LYS A 12 -5.69 11.29 9.15
C LYS A 12 -5.01 9.94 9.35
N SER A 13 -5.77 8.86 9.30
CA SER A 13 -5.27 7.49 9.51
C SER A 13 -5.78 6.53 8.44
N GLY A 14 -5.16 5.33 8.37
CA GLY A 14 -5.63 4.25 7.52
C GLY A 14 -7.07 3.83 7.80
N ALA A 15 -7.44 3.74 9.08
CA ALA A 15 -8.79 3.37 9.49
C ALA A 15 -9.83 4.39 9.01
N GLU A 16 -9.49 5.68 9.10
CA GLU A 16 -10.34 6.75 8.60
C GLU A 16 -10.42 6.76 7.07
N LEU A 17 -9.33 6.44 6.38
CA LEU A 17 -9.34 6.31 4.92
C LEU A 17 -10.27 5.19 4.47
N LEU A 18 -10.14 4.00 5.07
CA LEU A 18 -11.02 2.86 4.77
C LEU A 18 -12.49 3.18 5.05
N ALA A 19 -12.77 3.82 6.19
CA ALA A 19 -14.12 4.26 6.53
C ALA A 19 -14.66 5.27 5.51
N THR A 20 -13.82 6.19 5.04
CA THR A 20 -14.19 7.19 4.02
C THR A 20 -14.48 6.54 2.67
N MET A 21 -13.64 5.62 2.20
CA MET A 21 -13.88 4.89 0.95
C MET A 21 -15.21 4.13 1.01
N ALA A 22 -15.48 3.46 2.12
CA ALA A 22 -16.71 2.70 2.29
C ALA A 22 -17.96 3.57 2.54
N TYR A 23 -17.79 4.80 3.03
CA TYR A 23 -18.85 5.80 3.08
C TYR A 23 -19.19 6.31 1.68
N LEU A 24 -18.18 6.64 0.87
CA LEU A 24 -18.37 7.11 -0.51
C LEU A 24 -18.99 6.05 -1.42
N SER A 25 -18.66 4.77 -1.21
CA SER A 25 -19.28 3.68 -1.99
C SER A 25 -20.77 3.49 -1.68
N THR A 26 -21.20 3.81 -0.46
CA THR A 26 -22.61 3.71 -0.04
C THR A 26 -23.39 5.01 -0.24
N ASN A 27 -22.68 6.15 -0.36
CA ASN A 27 -23.26 7.47 -0.50
C ASN A 27 -22.57 8.24 -1.65
N PRO A 28 -22.73 7.82 -2.91
CA PRO A 28 -22.03 8.43 -4.05
C PRO A 28 -22.42 9.90 -4.27
N GLU A 29 -23.63 10.31 -3.84
CA GLU A 29 -24.13 11.68 -3.97
C GLU A 29 -23.71 12.60 -2.82
N ALA A 30 -23.21 12.05 -1.69
CA ALA A 30 -22.85 12.86 -0.53
C ALA A 30 -21.82 13.97 -0.81
N PRO A 31 -20.82 13.81 -1.71
CA PRO A 31 -19.93 14.89 -2.11
C PRO A 31 -20.64 16.06 -2.84
N LEU A 32 -21.77 15.78 -3.49
CA LEU A 32 -22.52 16.71 -4.36
C LEU A 32 -23.77 17.30 -3.68
N ALA A 33 -24.13 16.81 -2.49
CA ALA A 33 -25.29 17.31 -1.76
C ALA A 33 -25.07 18.78 -1.34
N HIS A 34 -25.83 19.70 -1.93
CA HIS A 34 -25.86 21.12 -1.57
C HIS A 34 -26.26 21.27 -0.10
N THR A 35 -25.25 21.36 0.75
CA THR A 35 -25.43 21.61 2.19
C THR A 35 -24.92 23.01 2.48
N GLU A 36 -25.62 23.73 3.35
CA GLU A 36 -25.18 25.04 3.83
C GLU A 36 -23.79 24.93 4.45
N MET A 37 -22.98 25.98 4.28
CA MET A 37 -21.67 26.06 4.93
C MET A 37 -21.87 26.30 6.43
N GLY A 38 -21.02 25.65 7.24
CA GLY A 38 -21.03 25.83 8.68
C GLY A 38 -20.69 27.27 9.06
N PRO A 39 -21.15 27.72 10.24
CA PRO A 39 -20.85 29.06 10.71
C PRO A 39 -19.33 29.22 10.94
N PRO A 40 -18.81 30.46 10.92
CA PRO A 40 -17.43 30.74 11.34
C PRO A 40 -17.14 30.15 12.71
N ARG A 41 -15.88 29.74 12.92
CA ARG A 41 -15.46 29.14 14.19
C ARG A 41 -15.67 30.14 15.35
N SER A 42 -16.44 29.74 16.35
CA SER A 42 -16.60 30.43 17.62
C SER A 42 -16.24 29.49 18.79
N ALA A 43 -16.39 29.95 20.02
CA ALA A 43 -16.13 29.14 21.21
C ALA A 43 -17.14 28.00 21.38
N THR A 44 -18.39 28.20 20.94
CA THR A 44 -19.52 27.28 21.16
C THR A 44 -20.01 26.63 19.87
N ALA A 45 -19.77 27.25 18.71
CA ALA A 45 -20.21 26.79 17.41
C ALA A 45 -19.06 26.83 16.39
N GLY A 46 -19.27 26.22 15.24
CA GLY A 46 -18.32 26.28 14.14
C GLY A 46 -18.49 25.15 13.17
N PRO A 47 -17.59 25.05 12.17
CA PRO A 47 -17.65 23.96 11.23
C PRO A 47 -17.24 22.65 11.90
N CYS A 48 -17.56 21.55 11.21
CA CYS A 48 -17.08 20.23 11.53
C CYS A 48 -15.55 20.19 11.64
N LEU A 49 -15.01 19.55 12.68
CA LEU A 49 -13.57 19.49 12.95
C LEU A 49 -12.76 18.63 11.96
N ARG A 50 -13.43 17.82 11.13
CA ARG A 50 -12.81 17.00 10.08
C ARG A 50 -12.83 17.71 8.72
N CYS A 51 -14.02 18.09 8.23
CA CYS A 51 -14.14 18.72 6.91
C CYS A 51 -13.97 20.24 6.92
N TRP A 52 -14.06 20.92 8.07
CA TRP A 52 -13.94 22.38 8.20
C TRP A 52 -14.87 23.19 7.29
N ILE A 53 -15.93 22.57 6.76
CA ILE A 53 -16.82 23.17 5.76
C ILE A 53 -18.27 23.07 6.20
N TYR A 54 -18.74 21.87 6.52
CA TYR A 54 -20.14 21.64 6.86
C TYR A 54 -20.45 21.92 8.33
N PRO A 55 -21.68 22.32 8.68
CA PRO A 55 -22.10 22.52 10.06
C PRO A 55 -22.04 21.21 10.85
N ARG A 56 -21.88 21.33 12.17
CA ARG A 56 -22.02 20.21 13.10
C ARG A 56 -23.48 19.77 13.16
N ILE A 57 -23.74 18.51 13.53
CA ILE A 57 -25.11 17.97 13.61
C ILE A 57 -25.93 18.75 14.64
N GLU A 58 -25.36 18.95 15.83
CA GLU A 58 -25.95 19.67 16.95
C GLU A 58 -24.86 20.52 17.65
N ASP A 59 -25.28 21.50 18.43
CA ASP A 59 -24.39 22.30 19.27
C ASP A 59 -23.71 21.40 20.31
N GLY A 60 -22.38 21.29 20.24
CA GLY A 60 -21.56 20.43 21.09
C GLY A 60 -20.96 19.22 20.36
N GLU A 61 -21.54 18.78 19.25
CA GLU A 61 -20.99 17.68 18.45
C GLU A 61 -19.78 18.15 17.63
N PRO A 62 -18.68 17.37 17.55
CA PRO A 62 -17.48 17.79 16.83
C PRO A 62 -17.58 17.68 15.30
N TYR A 63 -18.56 16.93 14.78
CA TYR A 63 -18.61 16.55 13.37
C TYR A 63 -19.96 16.85 12.71
N CYS A 64 -19.95 17.02 11.37
CA CYS A 64 -21.16 16.94 10.56
C CYS A 64 -21.60 15.47 10.43
N LYS A 65 -22.83 15.20 10.01
CA LYS A 65 -23.40 13.84 9.87
C LYS A 65 -22.45 12.87 9.16
N ALA A 66 -22.05 13.20 7.94
CA ALA A 66 -21.14 12.39 7.14
C ALA A 66 -19.77 12.15 7.81
N CYS A 67 -19.17 13.20 8.41
CA CYS A 67 -17.90 13.05 9.12
C CYS A 67 -18.04 12.23 10.41
N GLY A 68 -19.18 12.33 11.09
CA GLY A 68 -19.53 11.53 12.27
C GLY A 68 -19.66 10.05 11.90
N ASP A 69 -20.37 9.73 10.82
CA ASP A 69 -20.53 8.37 10.31
C ASP A 69 -19.18 7.74 9.95
N ILE A 70 -18.33 8.47 9.23
CA ILE A 70 -16.96 8.05 8.89
C ILE A 70 -16.15 7.81 10.16
N HIS A 71 -16.18 8.75 11.11
CA HIS A 71 -15.41 8.65 12.34
C HIS A 71 -15.86 7.45 13.21
N ASN A 72 -17.16 7.24 13.34
CA ASN A 72 -17.72 6.10 14.07
C ASN A 72 -17.32 4.77 13.43
N ARG A 73 -17.40 4.67 12.10
CA ARG A 73 -16.95 3.48 11.37
C ARG A 73 -15.45 3.24 11.51
N ALA A 74 -14.64 4.28 11.53
CA ALA A 74 -13.18 4.17 11.64
C ALA A 74 -12.73 3.52 12.96
N ARG A 75 -13.48 3.66 14.07
CA ARG A 75 -13.12 3.08 15.37
C ARG A 75 -12.94 1.55 15.31
N GLY A 76 -13.75 0.87 14.51
CA GLY A 76 -13.68 -0.58 14.32
C GLY A 76 -12.63 -1.06 13.31
N LEU A 77 -11.95 -0.16 12.60
CA LEU A 77 -11.07 -0.50 11.47
C LEU A 77 -9.57 -0.44 11.80
N SER A 78 -9.20 -0.17 13.06
CA SER A 78 -7.80 -0.01 13.47
C SER A 78 -6.93 -1.25 13.21
N THR A 79 -7.45 -2.45 13.49
CA THR A 79 -6.73 -3.72 13.23
C THR A 79 -6.63 -3.99 11.74
N THR A 80 -7.73 -3.81 11.01
CA THR A 80 -7.78 -3.99 9.55
C THR A 80 -6.83 -3.04 8.84
N SER A 81 -6.79 -1.76 9.25
CA SER A 81 -5.94 -0.77 8.61
C SER A 81 -4.45 -1.07 8.77
N ARG A 82 -4.02 -1.61 9.92
CA ARG A 82 -2.62 -2.02 10.14
C ARG A 82 -2.15 -3.02 9.09
N ASN A 83 -3.04 -3.89 8.62
CA ASN A 83 -2.74 -4.89 7.60
C ASN A 83 -3.16 -4.46 6.19
N ALA A 84 -3.70 -3.26 6.05
CA ALA A 84 -4.13 -2.73 4.77
C ALA A 84 -2.97 -2.03 4.05
N VAL A 85 -2.94 -2.23 2.75
CA VAL A 85 -2.10 -1.48 1.82
C VAL A 85 -3.01 -0.75 0.85
N VAL A 86 -2.55 0.42 0.44
CA VAL A 86 -3.24 1.32 -0.47
C VAL A 86 -2.50 1.30 -1.80
N LEU A 87 -3.28 1.17 -2.85
CA LEU A 87 -2.84 1.12 -4.23
C LEU A 87 -3.46 2.33 -4.92
N TRP A 88 -2.61 3.28 -5.30
CA TRP A 88 -3.00 4.38 -6.16
C TRP A 88 -2.53 4.09 -7.59
N GLY A 89 -3.47 3.92 -8.50
CA GLY A 89 -3.20 3.57 -9.88
C GLY A 89 -3.58 4.68 -10.84
N PHE A 90 -2.70 4.92 -11.81
CA PHE A 90 -2.96 5.75 -12.99
C PHE A 90 -2.65 4.93 -14.23
N PHE A 91 -3.68 4.40 -14.87
CA PHE A 91 -3.56 3.50 -16.02
C PHE A 91 -4.10 4.17 -17.29
N ASN A 92 -3.77 3.60 -18.45
CA ASN A 92 -4.38 3.97 -19.73
C ASN A 92 -5.88 3.63 -19.79
N GLN A 93 -6.33 2.63 -19.03
CA GLN A 93 -7.73 2.25 -18.88
C GLN A 93 -7.96 1.62 -17.49
N LEU A 94 -9.15 1.80 -16.91
CA LEU A 94 -9.50 1.15 -15.65
C LEU A 94 -9.69 -0.37 -15.84
N PRO A 95 -9.06 -1.20 -15.00
CA PRO A 95 -9.32 -2.64 -14.98
C PRO A 95 -10.79 -2.94 -14.65
N THR A 96 -11.37 -3.94 -15.30
CA THR A 96 -12.75 -4.41 -15.05
C THR A 96 -12.96 -4.80 -13.59
N GLU A 97 -11.93 -5.34 -12.94
CA GLU A 97 -11.88 -5.66 -11.50
C GLU A 97 -12.26 -4.47 -10.60
N ILE A 98 -11.88 -3.27 -11.03
CA ILE A 98 -12.07 -2.03 -10.30
C ILE A 98 -13.44 -1.45 -10.63
N LEU A 99 -13.83 -1.49 -11.90
CA LEU A 99 -15.13 -1.02 -12.38
C LEU A 99 -16.30 -1.79 -11.76
N ASP A 100 -16.16 -3.10 -11.64
CA ASP A 100 -17.22 -3.96 -11.07
C ASP A 100 -17.36 -3.80 -9.55
N GLY A 101 -16.54 -2.96 -8.90
CA GLY A 101 -16.56 -2.74 -7.45
C GLY A 101 -16.32 -4.01 -6.64
N GLY A 102 -15.65 -5.01 -7.23
CA GLY A 102 -15.51 -6.35 -6.68
C GLY A 102 -16.71 -7.28 -6.90
N GLY A 103 -17.65 -6.97 -7.80
CA GLY A 103 -18.75 -7.85 -8.19
C GLY A 103 -18.29 -9.24 -8.67
N GLY A 104 -18.92 -10.30 -8.17
CA GLY A 104 -18.58 -11.72 -8.43
C GLY A 104 -17.86 -12.40 -7.25
N ASN A 105 -17.22 -13.56 -7.49
CA ASN A 105 -16.48 -14.38 -6.51
C ASN A 105 -15.25 -13.65 -5.87
N ARG A 106 -15.11 -12.34 -6.11
CA ARG A 106 -14.01 -11.45 -5.71
C ARG A 106 -14.43 -10.40 -4.65
N LYS A 107 -15.69 -10.42 -4.20
CA LYS A 107 -16.30 -9.52 -3.18
C LYS A 107 -15.58 -9.47 -1.81
N GLY A 108 -14.54 -10.28 -1.59
CA GLY A 108 -13.79 -10.32 -0.33
C GLY A 108 -12.34 -9.83 -0.38
N ARG A 109 -11.83 -9.39 -1.55
CA ARG A 109 -10.41 -8.97 -1.68
C ARG A 109 -10.18 -7.48 -1.43
N LEU A 110 -11.17 -6.64 -1.75
CA LEU A 110 -11.05 -5.19 -1.60
C LEU A 110 -11.59 -4.75 -0.23
N LEU A 111 -10.76 -4.06 0.53
CA LEU A 111 -11.16 -3.35 1.76
C LEU A 111 -11.86 -2.02 1.44
N GLY A 112 -11.56 -1.45 0.27
CA GLY A 112 -12.18 -0.24 -0.23
C GLY A 112 -11.75 0.05 -1.67
N CYS A 113 -12.62 0.70 -2.43
CA CYS A 113 -12.34 1.15 -3.79
C CYS A 113 -12.91 2.56 -3.98
N TYR A 114 -12.18 3.41 -4.69
CA TYR A 114 -12.61 4.73 -5.12
C TYR A 114 -12.08 4.97 -6.54
N ILE A 115 -12.99 5.27 -7.46
CA ILE A 115 -12.65 5.66 -8.83
C ILE A 115 -12.63 7.18 -8.88
N HIS A 116 -11.50 7.76 -9.28
CA HIS A 116 -11.36 9.22 -9.34
C HIS A 116 -11.84 9.77 -10.69
N ASP A 117 -11.41 9.14 -11.78
CA ASP A 117 -11.75 9.46 -13.17
C ASP A 117 -11.59 8.21 -14.05
N ALA A 118 -11.55 8.38 -15.37
CA ALA A 118 -11.44 7.29 -16.35
C ALA A 118 -10.11 6.49 -16.30
N ASN A 119 -9.11 6.98 -15.57
CA ASN A 119 -7.75 6.46 -15.57
C ASN A 119 -7.17 6.29 -14.16
N HIS A 120 -7.72 7.01 -13.17
CA HIS A 120 -7.22 7.05 -11.81
C HIS A 120 -8.15 6.31 -10.84
N PHE A 121 -7.54 5.51 -9.97
CA PHE A 121 -8.25 4.80 -8.91
C PHE A 121 -7.41 4.70 -7.64
N LEU A 122 -8.11 4.56 -6.52
CA LEU A 122 -7.56 4.22 -5.23
C LEU A 122 -8.21 2.92 -4.73
N VAL A 123 -7.40 1.93 -4.43
CA VAL A 123 -7.86 0.65 -3.89
C VAL A 123 -7.14 0.36 -2.59
N ALA A 124 -7.84 -0.24 -1.63
CA ALA A 124 -7.23 -0.79 -0.43
C ALA A 124 -7.46 -2.30 -0.38
N ILE A 125 -6.42 -3.07 -0.10
CA ILE A 125 -6.46 -4.53 0.04
C ILE A 125 -5.67 -4.96 1.27
N ASN A 126 -5.82 -6.22 1.68
CA ASN A 126 -4.91 -6.79 2.66
C ASN A 126 -3.51 -6.93 2.05
N ARG A 127 -2.46 -6.59 2.80
CA ARG A 127 -1.06 -6.64 2.35
C ARG A 127 -0.66 -8.00 1.77
N TRP A 128 -1.21 -9.11 2.28
CA TRP A 128 -0.91 -10.47 1.81
C TRP A 128 -1.56 -10.82 0.47
N GLN A 129 -2.52 -10.01 0.02
CA GLN A 129 -3.23 -10.21 -1.24
C GLN A 129 -2.58 -9.47 -2.41
N VAL A 130 -1.54 -8.66 -2.18
CA VAL A 130 -0.88 -7.86 -3.22
C VAL A 130 -0.46 -8.73 -4.40
N ARG A 131 0.23 -9.85 -4.16
CA ARG A 131 0.67 -10.76 -5.23
C ARG A 131 -0.52 -11.27 -6.05
N SER A 132 -1.52 -11.84 -5.38
CA SER A 132 -2.71 -12.40 -6.06
C SER A 132 -3.47 -11.34 -6.87
N TRP A 133 -3.56 -10.11 -6.34
CA TRP A 133 -4.24 -9.01 -7.01
C TRP A 133 -3.49 -8.54 -8.26
N LEU A 134 -2.15 -8.43 -8.18
CA LEU A 134 -1.31 -8.10 -9.33
C LEU A 134 -1.30 -9.21 -10.40
N GLN A 135 -1.35 -10.47 -9.98
CA GLN A 135 -1.47 -11.61 -10.90
C GLN A 135 -2.79 -11.57 -11.66
N ASP A 136 -3.91 -11.31 -10.97
CA ASP A 136 -5.21 -11.15 -11.61
C ASP A 136 -5.16 -10.02 -12.66
N LEU A 137 -4.61 -8.84 -12.31
CA LEU A 137 -4.47 -7.75 -13.28
C LEU A 137 -3.71 -8.17 -14.54
N THR A 138 -2.63 -8.95 -14.36
CA THR A 138 -1.80 -9.44 -15.47
C THR A 138 -2.56 -10.47 -16.31
N LEU A 139 -3.34 -11.36 -15.69
CA LEU A 139 -4.11 -12.39 -16.37
C LEU A 139 -5.26 -11.81 -17.21
N TYR A 140 -5.94 -10.78 -16.72
CA TYR A 140 -7.12 -10.22 -17.38
C TYR A 140 -6.80 -9.14 -18.41
N HIS A 141 -5.73 -8.37 -18.22
CA HIS A 141 -5.40 -7.26 -19.11
C HIS A 141 -4.05 -7.41 -19.83
N GLY A 142 -3.25 -8.43 -19.48
CA GLY A 142 -2.00 -8.73 -20.17
C GLY A 142 -1.05 -7.53 -20.25
N PHE A 143 -0.48 -7.33 -21.45
CA PHE A 143 0.43 -6.23 -21.76
C PHE A 143 -0.27 -4.92 -22.16
N ASP A 144 -1.60 -4.90 -22.19
CA ASP A 144 -2.37 -3.74 -22.64
C ASP A 144 -2.47 -2.66 -21.56
N LEU A 145 -2.34 -3.04 -20.28
CA LEU A 145 -2.23 -2.08 -19.18
C LEU A 145 -0.88 -1.38 -19.22
N ARG A 146 -0.94 -0.05 -19.27
CA ARG A 146 0.22 0.85 -19.18
C ARG A 146 -0.06 1.92 -18.14
N GLY A 147 1.00 2.36 -17.47
CA GLY A 147 0.91 3.42 -16.47
C GLY A 147 1.62 3.04 -15.18
N ILE A 148 1.11 3.51 -14.06
CA ILE A 148 1.80 3.43 -12.77
C ILE A 148 0.86 2.91 -11.71
N LEU A 149 1.37 2.00 -10.91
CA LEU A 149 0.73 1.53 -9.69
C LEU A 149 1.62 1.84 -8.49
N GLN A 150 1.20 2.77 -7.65
CA GLN A 150 1.88 3.09 -6.40
C GLN A 150 1.29 2.25 -5.25
N ILE A 151 2.13 1.45 -4.60
CA ILE A 151 1.75 0.59 -3.47
C ILE A 151 2.41 1.13 -2.21
N PHE A 152 1.61 1.45 -1.19
CA PHE A 152 2.10 1.94 0.09
C PHE A 152 1.19 1.50 1.25
N PRO A 153 1.74 1.24 2.45
CA PRO A 153 0.94 0.88 3.60
C PRO A 153 0.14 2.07 4.14
N THR A 154 -0.89 1.79 4.92
CA THR A 154 -1.61 2.86 5.64
C THR A 154 -0.82 3.39 6.84
N THR A 155 -1.22 4.57 7.34
CA THR A 155 -0.67 5.15 8.58
C THR A 155 -1.51 4.76 9.80
N GLY A 156 -0.83 4.52 10.92
CA GLY A 156 -1.46 4.37 12.22
C GLY A 156 -1.85 5.73 12.85
N PRO A 157 -2.67 5.72 13.92
CA PRO A 157 -3.00 6.92 14.66
C PRO A 157 -1.74 7.52 15.33
N GLY A 158 -1.66 8.85 15.40
CA GLY A 158 -0.61 9.57 16.13
C GLY A 158 0.76 9.65 15.44
N ILE A 159 0.89 9.15 14.20
CA ILE A 159 2.11 9.32 13.41
C ILE A 159 2.18 10.77 12.90
N ARG A 160 3.38 11.37 12.87
CA ARG A 160 3.61 12.74 12.36
C ARG A 160 3.18 12.94 10.90
N THR A 161 3.00 11.86 10.14
CA THR A 161 2.56 11.87 8.75
C THR A 161 1.21 11.16 8.68
N GLY A 162 0.16 11.92 8.37
CA GLY A 162 -1.19 11.39 8.22
C GLY A 162 -1.43 10.81 6.83
N MET A 163 -2.55 10.10 6.65
CA MET A 163 -2.93 9.59 5.33
C MET A 163 -3.22 10.72 4.32
N ASP A 164 -3.60 11.89 4.79
CA ASP A 164 -3.79 13.10 4.01
C ASP A 164 -2.49 13.53 3.30
N ASP A 165 -1.38 13.59 4.04
CA ASP A 165 -0.07 13.90 3.48
C ASP A 165 0.38 12.83 2.47
N VAL A 166 0.18 11.57 2.83
CA VAL A 166 0.57 10.40 2.01
C VAL A 166 -0.16 10.41 0.67
N LEU A 167 -1.49 10.58 0.67
CA LEU A 167 -2.31 10.61 -0.54
C LEU A 167 -1.98 11.81 -1.42
N CYS A 168 -1.85 13.00 -0.84
CA CYS A 168 -1.49 14.19 -1.61
C CYS A 168 -0.12 14.02 -2.30
N ARG A 169 0.82 13.33 -1.62
CA ARG A 169 2.16 13.08 -2.16
C ARG A 169 2.18 11.99 -3.21
N ALA A 170 1.41 10.92 -3.06
CA ALA A 170 1.27 9.88 -4.08
C ALA A 170 0.79 10.53 -5.39
N ILE A 171 -0.26 11.34 -5.33
CA ILE A 171 -0.90 11.93 -6.51
C ILE A 171 -0.01 12.96 -7.21
N HIS A 172 0.65 13.83 -6.43
CA HIS A 172 1.60 14.77 -7.00
C HIS A 172 2.73 14.07 -7.78
N GLN A 173 3.02 12.80 -7.47
CA GLN A 173 4.10 12.06 -8.11
C GLN A 173 3.70 11.32 -9.39
N ASP A 174 2.43 11.28 -9.78
CA ASP A 174 2.01 10.63 -11.04
C ASP A 174 2.33 11.47 -12.28
N LEU A 175 2.43 12.79 -12.14
CA LEU A 175 2.47 13.75 -13.26
C LEU A 175 3.71 13.65 -14.18
N TYR A 176 4.68 12.78 -13.89
CA TYR A 176 6.02 12.85 -14.48
C TYR A 176 6.53 11.55 -15.13
N MET A 177 5.66 10.58 -15.40
CA MET A 177 6.10 9.23 -15.79
C MET A 177 5.54 8.82 -17.16
N PRO A 178 6.39 8.27 -18.05
CA PRO A 178 5.98 7.87 -19.39
C PRO A 178 5.11 6.59 -19.37
N MET A 179 3.99 6.62 -20.10
CA MET A 179 3.03 5.51 -20.28
C MET A 179 3.53 4.40 -21.22
N GLY A 180 4.78 3.96 -21.05
CA GLY A 180 5.37 2.92 -21.93
C GLY A 180 4.97 1.50 -21.54
N GLN A 181 4.96 1.22 -20.24
CA GLN A 181 4.62 -0.09 -19.66
C GLN A 181 3.98 0.11 -18.28
N LEU A 182 3.42 -0.93 -17.69
CA LEU A 182 2.92 -0.88 -16.32
C LEU A 182 4.10 -0.97 -15.32
N GLN A 183 4.33 0.12 -14.59
CA GLN A 183 5.36 0.22 -13.58
C GLN A 183 4.77 0.14 -12.17
N VAL A 184 5.40 -0.64 -11.29
CA VAL A 184 5.05 -0.71 -9.87
C VAL A 184 6.00 0.16 -9.08
N ARG A 185 5.45 1.09 -8.30
CA ARG A 185 6.18 1.92 -7.33
C ARG A 185 5.89 1.43 -5.93
N PHE A 186 6.86 0.75 -5.31
CA PHE A 186 6.68 0.14 -4.01
C PHE A 186 7.31 0.98 -2.89
N PHE A 187 6.49 1.31 -1.90
CA PHE A 187 6.91 1.96 -0.66
C PHE A 187 6.57 1.04 0.51
N SER A 188 7.57 0.59 1.25
CA SER A 188 7.37 -0.28 2.41
C SER A 188 6.91 0.46 3.65
N ALA A 189 7.00 1.80 3.66
CA ALA A 189 6.52 2.63 4.75
C ALA A 189 6.01 3.99 4.25
N PRO A 190 5.00 4.62 4.92
CA PRO A 190 4.32 5.81 4.39
C PRO A 190 5.25 7.02 4.23
N TYR A 191 6.21 7.20 5.14
CA TYR A 191 7.15 8.33 5.09
C TYR A 191 8.07 8.30 3.86
N GLN A 192 8.20 7.15 3.18
CA GLN A 192 9.05 7.02 1.99
C GLN A 192 8.50 7.81 0.81
N LEU A 193 7.18 8.05 0.77
CA LEU A 193 6.53 8.93 -0.21
C LEU A 193 6.96 10.40 -0.06
N LEU A 194 7.38 10.82 1.14
CA LEU A 194 7.85 12.19 1.37
C LEU A 194 9.23 12.45 0.75
N LYS A 195 10.08 11.41 0.66
CA LYS A 195 11.46 11.50 0.16
C LYS A 195 11.81 10.32 -0.77
N PRO A 196 11.15 10.20 -1.94
CA PRO A 196 11.31 9.04 -2.82
C PRO A 196 12.68 8.99 -3.53
N ARG A 197 13.35 10.14 -3.68
CA ARG A 197 14.55 10.30 -4.53
C ARG A 197 15.67 9.32 -4.20
N LEU A 198 15.98 9.13 -2.91
CA LEU A 198 17.06 8.23 -2.48
C LEU A 198 16.77 6.76 -2.82
N ARG A 199 15.50 6.34 -2.78
CA ARG A 199 15.09 4.99 -3.16
C ARG A 199 15.13 4.81 -4.68
N ALA A 200 14.64 5.81 -5.42
CA ALA A 200 14.67 5.81 -6.87
C ALA A 200 16.11 5.70 -7.43
N GLN A 201 17.04 6.50 -6.90
CA GLN A 201 18.46 6.47 -7.31
C GLN A 201 19.15 5.13 -7.07
N ARG A 202 18.63 4.32 -6.12
CA ARG A 202 19.16 3.00 -5.79
C ARG A 202 18.38 1.85 -6.45
N GLY A 203 17.44 2.14 -7.34
CA GLY A 203 16.59 1.12 -7.98
C GLY A 203 15.67 0.36 -7.01
N MET A 204 15.35 0.95 -5.84
CA MET A 204 14.54 0.32 -4.79
C MET A 204 13.06 0.73 -4.81
N LEU A 205 12.63 1.47 -5.83
CA LEU A 205 11.32 2.11 -5.87
C LEU A 205 10.49 1.65 -7.05
N ILE A 206 11.06 1.65 -8.26
CA ILE A 206 10.34 1.43 -9.51
C ILE A 206 10.73 0.05 -10.03
N PHE A 207 9.72 -0.74 -10.35
CA PHE A 207 9.86 -2.10 -10.87
C PHE A 207 8.97 -2.25 -12.10
N ASP A 208 9.39 -3.08 -13.05
CA ASP A 208 8.43 -3.69 -13.97
C ASP A 208 7.45 -4.57 -13.17
N LEU A 209 6.21 -4.68 -13.62
CA LEU A 209 5.23 -5.57 -13.00
C LEU A 209 5.74 -7.02 -12.93
N ALA A 210 6.33 -7.53 -14.00
CA ALA A 210 6.85 -8.90 -14.06
C ALA A 210 8.00 -9.10 -13.06
N ASP A 211 8.93 -8.15 -12.99
CA ASP A 211 10.03 -8.15 -12.03
C ASP A 211 9.53 -8.11 -10.58
N PHE A 212 8.52 -7.28 -10.31
CA PHE A 212 7.94 -7.14 -8.98
C PHE A 212 7.20 -8.41 -8.55
N LEU A 213 6.43 -9.03 -9.46
CA LEU A 213 5.77 -10.32 -9.22
C LEU A 213 6.78 -11.44 -8.96
N ASN A 214 7.86 -11.49 -9.73
CA ASN A 214 8.95 -12.44 -9.51
C ASN A 214 9.60 -12.23 -8.14
N LEU A 215 9.86 -10.99 -7.73
CA LEU A 215 10.39 -10.69 -6.39
C LEU A 215 9.44 -11.17 -5.28
N LEU A 216 8.13 -10.91 -5.39
CA LEU A 216 7.14 -11.41 -4.43
C LEU A 216 7.12 -12.94 -4.35
N GLN A 217 7.22 -13.62 -5.50
CA GLN A 217 7.31 -15.08 -5.56
C GLN A 217 8.58 -15.62 -4.90
N MET A 218 9.72 -15.00 -5.14
CA MET A 218 10.97 -15.38 -4.50
C MET A 218 10.89 -15.20 -2.98
N VAL A 219 10.28 -14.11 -2.51
CA VAL A 219 10.06 -13.85 -1.08
C VAL A 219 9.17 -14.94 -0.46
N GLU A 220 8.13 -15.38 -1.17
CA GLU A 220 7.26 -16.47 -0.72
C GLU A 220 8.00 -17.80 -0.56
N ILE A 221 8.75 -18.20 -1.58
CA ILE A 221 9.56 -19.43 -1.55
C ILE A 221 10.63 -19.32 -0.44
N PHE A 222 11.30 -18.17 -0.32
CA PHE A 222 12.29 -17.92 0.74
C PHE A 222 11.67 -18.06 2.13
N ARG A 223 10.49 -17.47 2.33
CA ARG A 223 9.78 -17.48 3.60
C ARG A 223 9.22 -18.87 3.94
N ALA A 224 8.90 -19.70 2.95
CA ALA A 224 8.46 -21.06 3.13
C ALA A 224 9.61 -22.04 3.42
N LEU A 225 10.79 -21.84 2.80
CA LEU A 225 11.94 -22.74 2.91
C LEU A 225 12.91 -22.41 4.05
N LEU A 226 12.91 -21.18 4.57
CA LEU A 226 13.79 -20.77 5.67
C LEU A 226 12.98 -20.43 6.91
N ARG A 227 13.42 -20.94 8.06
CA ARG A 227 12.86 -20.59 9.37
C ARG A 227 13.18 -19.13 9.71
N PRO A 228 12.37 -18.46 10.55
CA PRO A 228 12.61 -17.05 10.91
C PRO A 228 14.03 -16.77 11.43
N GLU A 229 14.61 -17.70 12.20
CA GLU A 229 15.98 -17.60 12.71
C GLU A 229 17.02 -17.64 11.57
N GLU A 230 16.84 -18.54 10.60
CA GLU A 230 17.71 -18.66 9.43
C GLU A 230 17.60 -17.44 8.50
N GLN A 231 16.39 -16.87 8.39
CA GLN A 231 16.17 -15.61 7.67
C GLN A 231 16.89 -14.46 8.39
N GLN A 232 16.84 -14.39 9.71
CA GLN A 232 17.54 -13.34 10.45
C GLN A 232 19.06 -13.48 10.31
N GLU A 233 19.58 -14.70 10.38
CA GLU A 233 21.01 -14.97 10.18
C GLU A 233 21.48 -14.61 8.76
N PHE A 234 20.70 -14.93 7.71
CA PHE A 234 21.03 -14.47 6.35
C PHE A 234 21.12 -12.95 6.27
N LYS A 235 20.20 -12.22 6.92
CA LYS A 235 20.19 -10.76 6.91
C LYS A 235 21.45 -10.17 7.55
N GLU A 236 21.90 -10.77 8.65
CA GLU A 236 23.11 -10.38 9.34
C GLU A 236 24.35 -10.64 8.46
N LEU A 237 24.43 -11.83 7.83
CA LEU A 237 25.52 -12.17 6.92
C LEU A 237 25.59 -11.25 5.70
N ALA A 238 24.43 -10.90 5.15
CA ALA A 238 24.32 -9.96 4.03
C ALA A 238 24.79 -8.54 4.39
N SER A 239 24.78 -8.18 5.67
CA SER A 239 25.23 -6.86 6.15
C SER A 239 26.72 -6.81 6.52
N LEU A 240 27.43 -7.93 6.50
CA LEU A 240 28.87 -7.98 6.80
C LEU A 240 29.69 -7.34 5.67
N GLY A 241 30.41 -6.26 5.99
CA GLY A 241 31.27 -5.56 5.02
C GLY A 241 32.60 -6.26 4.70
N ALA A 242 33.08 -7.16 5.59
CA ALA A 242 34.37 -7.83 5.44
C ALA A 242 34.27 -9.08 4.55
N LYS A 243 34.87 -9.02 3.35
CA LYS A 243 34.76 -10.08 2.33
C LYS A 243 35.29 -11.45 2.78
N GLN A 244 36.40 -11.50 3.52
CA GLN A 244 37.00 -12.78 3.96
C GLN A 244 36.17 -13.48 5.05
N GLU A 245 35.76 -12.74 6.09
CA GLU A 245 34.89 -13.27 7.15
C GLU A 245 33.54 -13.71 6.58
N SER A 246 32.98 -12.94 5.64
CA SER A 246 31.71 -13.29 4.99
C SER A 246 31.75 -14.66 4.32
N GLN A 247 32.89 -15.08 3.74
CA GLN A 247 32.99 -16.35 3.04
C GLN A 247 32.96 -17.54 4.00
N PHE A 248 33.67 -17.43 5.12
CA PHE A 248 33.69 -18.46 6.16
C PHE A 248 32.30 -18.63 6.79
N TYR A 249 31.68 -17.52 7.22
CA TYR A 249 30.35 -17.56 7.83
C TYR A 249 29.26 -18.00 6.85
N TRP A 250 29.37 -17.62 5.57
CA TRP A 250 28.45 -18.09 4.53
C TRP A 250 28.53 -19.61 4.34
N GLY A 251 29.75 -20.19 4.31
CA GLY A 251 29.94 -21.63 4.21
C GLY A 251 29.32 -22.38 5.39
N ARG A 252 29.51 -21.86 6.62
CA ARG A 252 28.93 -22.43 7.84
C ARG A 252 27.41 -22.28 7.90
N TYR A 253 26.88 -21.17 7.40
CA TYR A 253 25.44 -20.95 7.27
C TYR A 253 24.81 -21.97 6.32
N LEU A 254 25.33 -22.08 5.09
CA LEU A 254 24.86 -23.08 4.13
C LEU A 254 24.95 -24.50 4.71
N GLY A 255 26.04 -24.86 5.38
CA GLY A 255 26.22 -26.18 5.98
C GLY A 255 25.18 -26.58 7.04
N ARG A 256 24.44 -25.62 7.61
CA ARG A 256 23.35 -25.86 8.58
C ARG A 256 21.97 -25.96 7.93
N LEU A 257 21.81 -25.44 6.72
CA LEU A 257 20.54 -25.41 6.02
C LEU A 257 20.20 -26.74 5.36
N GLU A 258 18.91 -26.99 5.23
CA GLU A 258 18.40 -28.09 4.40
C GLU A 258 18.82 -27.94 2.93
N GLN A 259 18.89 -29.07 2.22
CA GLN A 259 19.37 -29.09 0.82
C GLN A 259 18.55 -28.15 -0.08
N ARG A 260 17.21 -28.17 0.05
CA ARG A 260 16.31 -27.31 -0.75
C ARG A 260 16.60 -25.83 -0.53
N SER A 261 16.80 -25.42 0.72
CA SER A 261 17.09 -24.03 1.07
C SER A 261 18.47 -23.58 0.57
N ARG A 262 19.48 -24.46 0.63
CA ARG A 262 20.80 -24.22 0.02
C ARG A 262 20.74 -24.06 -1.50
N ASP A 263 20.00 -24.95 -2.16
CA ASP A 263 19.87 -24.93 -3.62
C ASP A 263 19.17 -23.65 -4.08
N MET A 264 18.12 -23.23 -3.38
CA MET A 264 17.44 -21.94 -3.61
C MET A 264 18.40 -20.75 -3.50
N LEU A 265 19.13 -20.64 -2.38
CA LEU A 265 20.05 -19.51 -2.14
C LEU A 265 21.17 -19.45 -3.19
N THR A 266 21.70 -20.61 -3.58
CA THR A 266 22.73 -20.76 -4.60
C THR A 266 22.19 -20.41 -6.00
N ALA A 267 21.03 -20.95 -6.36
CA ALA A 267 20.41 -20.73 -7.68
C ALA A 267 20.07 -19.27 -7.92
N TRP A 268 19.62 -18.55 -6.89
CA TRP A 268 19.35 -17.11 -6.98
C TRP A 268 20.58 -16.23 -6.80
N ASN A 269 21.74 -16.85 -6.52
CA ASN A 269 23.01 -16.17 -6.26
C ASN A 269 22.86 -15.04 -5.22
N MET A 270 22.09 -15.31 -4.16
CA MET A 270 21.68 -14.30 -3.18
C MET A 270 22.86 -13.67 -2.43
N ARG A 271 23.96 -14.40 -2.30
CA ARG A 271 25.21 -13.88 -1.71
C ARG A 271 25.76 -12.66 -2.45
N GLN A 272 25.60 -12.62 -3.77
CA GLN A 272 26.14 -11.53 -4.60
C GLN A 272 25.14 -10.38 -4.77
N TRP A 273 23.98 -10.45 -4.11
CA TRP A 273 23.02 -9.38 -4.22
C TRP A 273 23.54 -8.11 -3.55
N PRO A 274 23.25 -6.94 -4.14
CA PRO A 274 23.59 -5.69 -3.49
C PRO A 274 22.70 -5.47 -2.26
N GLU A 275 23.25 -4.78 -1.26
CA GLU A 275 22.58 -4.51 0.04
C GLU A 275 21.17 -3.92 -0.14
N TYR A 276 21.00 -3.02 -1.11
CA TYR A 276 19.71 -2.39 -1.39
C TYR A 276 18.64 -3.39 -1.88
N ARG A 277 19.04 -4.42 -2.65
CA ARG A 277 18.12 -5.46 -3.14
C ARG A 277 17.71 -6.36 -1.99
N ILE A 278 18.65 -6.72 -1.12
CA ILE A 278 18.37 -7.49 0.10
C ILE A 278 17.43 -6.69 1.01
N LYS A 279 17.66 -5.39 1.17
CA LYS A 279 16.76 -4.52 1.93
C LYS A 279 15.32 -4.54 1.40
N VAL A 280 15.12 -4.34 0.10
CA VAL A 280 13.77 -4.42 -0.51
C VAL A 280 13.16 -5.81 -0.32
N PHE A 281 13.96 -6.86 -0.51
CA PHE A 281 13.53 -8.23 -0.35
C PHE A 281 12.98 -8.50 1.06
N TYR A 282 13.68 -8.04 2.10
CA TYR A 282 13.21 -8.13 3.49
C TYR A 282 12.01 -7.24 3.77
N GLU A 283 11.92 -6.06 3.17
CA GLU A 283 10.73 -5.20 3.27
C GLU A 283 9.48 -5.87 2.67
N LEU A 284 9.65 -6.71 1.64
CA LEU A 284 8.57 -7.47 1.01
C LEU A 284 8.11 -8.69 1.83
N LEU A 285 8.89 -9.16 2.81
CA LEU A 285 8.46 -10.27 3.69
C LEU A 285 7.12 -9.96 4.34
N ASP A 286 6.89 -8.70 4.74
CA ASP A 286 5.62 -8.28 5.35
C ASP A 286 4.41 -8.36 4.40
N TYR A 287 4.62 -8.54 3.10
CA TYR A 287 3.58 -8.57 2.06
C TYR A 287 3.25 -9.99 1.59
N VAL A 288 3.89 -10.99 2.18
CA VAL A 288 3.71 -12.40 1.82
C VAL A 288 3.40 -13.21 3.08
N PRO A 289 2.36 -14.08 3.07
CA PRO A 289 2.03 -14.88 4.23
C PRO A 289 3.16 -15.87 4.57
N PHE A 290 3.35 -16.16 5.86
CA PHE A 290 4.18 -17.29 6.27
C PHE A 290 3.38 -18.58 6.10
N ILE A 291 3.75 -19.39 5.12
CA ILE A 291 3.22 -20.74 4.94
C ILE A 291 4.45 -21.65 4.96
N PRO A 292 4.71 -22.37 6.06
CA PRO A 292 5.84 -23.28 6.11
C PRO A 292 5.68 -24.34 5.01
N ALA A 293 6.75 -24.64 4.28
CA ALA A 293 6.75 -25.75 3.33
C ALA A 293 6.74 -27.08 4.11
N ASP A 294 5.83 -27.99 3.74
CA ASP A 294 5.82 -29.38 4.21
C ASP A 294 6.97 -30.21 3.58
#